data_AF-A0A7X0TUS4-F1
#
_entry.id   AF-A0A7X0TUS4-F1
#
_cell.length_a   1.000
_cell.length_b   1.000
_cell.length_c   1.000
_cell.angle_alpha   90.00
_cell.angle_beta   90.00
_cell.angle_gamma   90.00
#
_symmetry.space_group_name_H-M   'P 1'
#
loop_
_entity.id
_entity.type
_entity.pdbx_description
1 polymer ?
#
loop_
_entity_poly.entity_id
_entity_poly.type
_entity_poly.pdbx_seq_one_letter_code
_entity_poly.pdbx_strand_id
1 'polypeptide(L)' 'MRKQALSLEEYAKSLSNRDEAINAAYLSGAYTLKEVGNFFKLHYSRVSKIVAKSKT' A
#
# COMPACT_ATOMS: atom_id res chain seq x y z
N MET A 1 3.64 6.25 -20.78
CA MET A 1 4.75 6.15 -19.82
C MET A 1 4.21 5.52 -18.55
N ARG A 2 4.51 4.26 -18.24
CA ARG A 2 4.11 3.68 -16.95
C ARG A 2 5.06 4.25 -15.92
N LYS A 3 4.61 5.23 -15.13
CA LYS A 3 5.33 5.73 -13.96
C LYS A 3 5.59 4.50 -13.09
N GLN A 4 6.84 4.02 -13.06
CA GLN A 4 7.19 2.82 -12.30
C GLN A 4 6.87 3.15 -10.85
N ALA A 5 5.80 2.56 -10.31
CA ALA A 5 5.55 2.65 -8.89
C ALA A 5 6.75 2.02 -8.16
N LEU A 6 7.12 2.60 -7.03
CA LEU A 6 8.16 2.02 -6.20
C LEU A 6 7.70 0.64 -5.74
N SER A 7 8.65 -0.28 -5.54
CA SER A 7 8.33 -1.59 -4.97
C SER A 7 7.69 -1.43 -3.59
N LEU A 8 6.86 -2.40 -3.19
CA LEU A 8 6.23 -2.39 -1.85
C LEU A 8 7.28 -2.34 -0.72
N GLU A 9 8.46 -2.92 -0.95
CA GLU A 9 9.62 -2.82 -0.05
C GLU A 9 10.16 -1.40 0.09
N GLU A 10 10.21 -0.63 -0.99
CA GLU A 10 10.65 0.77 -0.98
C GLU A 10 9.65 1.64 -0.23
N TYR A 11 8.34 1.43 -0.46
CA TYR A 11 7.32 2.11 0.34
C TYR A 11 7.44 1.76 1.83
N ALA A 12 7.70 0.50 2.15
CA ALA A 12 7.88 0.04 3.54
C ALA A 12 9.17 0.56 4.20
N LYS A 13 10.23 0.81 3.42
CA LYS A 13 11.49 1.42 3.91
C LYS A 13 11.39 2.94 4.03
N SER A 14 10.74 3.58 3.06
CA SER A 14 10.65 5.04 2.98
C SER A 14 9.65 5.63 3.96
N LEU A 15 8.69 4.82 4.44
CA LEU A 15 7.66 5.25 5.39
C LEU A 15 7.81 4.44 6.68
N SER A 16 7.93 5.15 7.80
CA SER A 16 8.05 4.50 9.13
C SER A 16 6.77 3.76 9.53
N ASN A 17 5.63 4.11 8.94
CA ASN A 17 4.34 3.51 9.25
C ASN A 17 3.88 2.59 8.11
N ARG A 18 3.67 1.32 8.44
CA ARG A 18 3.23 0.30 7.47
C ARG A 18 1.90 0.67 6.82
N ASP A 19 1.03 1.33 7.58
CA ASP A 19 -0.29 1.75 7.10
C ASP A 19 -0.17 2.85 6.04
N GLU A 20 0.80 3.76 6.19
CA GLU A 20 1.12 4.75 5.16
C GLU A 20 1.77 4.12 3.93
N ALA A 21 2.66 3.14 4.12
CA ALA A 21 3.25 2.40 3.00
C ALA A 21 2.20 1.68 2.16
N ILE A 22 1.21 1.07 2.82
CA ILE A 22 0.05 0.45 2.18
C ILE A 22 -0.76 1.46 1.39
N ASN A 23 -1.05 2.62 1.98
CA ASN A 23 -1.83 3.67 1.32
C ASN A 23 -1.07 4.26 0.12
N ALA A 24 0.22 4.58 0.27
CA ALA A 24 1.05 5.11 -0.80
C ALA A 24 1.20 4.13 -1.97
N ALA A 25 1.38 2.84 -1.66
CA ALA A 25 1.42 1.78 -2.67
C ALA A 25 0.10 1.65 -3.42
N TYR A 26 -1.04 1.69 -2.73
CA TYR A 26 -2.36 1.64 -3.37
C TYR A 26 -2.65 2.89 -4.21
N LEU A 27 -2.32 4.08 -3.69
CA LEU A 27 -2.47 5.35 -4.39
C LEU A 27 -1.58 5.47 -5.63
N SER A 28 -0.48 4.72 -5.69
CA SER A 28 0.36 4.64 -6.90
C SER A 28 -0.39 4.06 -8.10
N GLY A 29 -1.48 3.32 -7.88
CA GLY A 29 -2.27 2.66 -8.92
C GLY A 29 -1.58 1.44 -9.55
N ALA A 30 -0.40 1.05 -9.06
CA ALA A 30 0.33 -0.11 -9.58
C ALA A 30 -0.01 -1.44 -8.87
N TYR A 31 -0.63 -1.37 -7.70
CA TYR A 31 -0.93 -2.55 -6.88
C TYR A 31 -2.39 -2.57 -6.44
N THR A 32 -3.02 -3.74 -6.50
CA THR A 32 -4.36 -3.95 -5.97
C THR A 32 -4.35 -4.14 -4.45
N LEU A 33 -5.49 -3.90 -3.78
CA LEU A 33 -5.62 -4.17 -2.33
C LEU A 33 -5.21 -5.59 -1.93
N LYS A 34 -5.43 -6.56 -2.82
CA LYS A 34 -5.10 -7.96 -2.60
C LYS A 34 -3.60 -8.21 -2.69
N GLU A 35 -2.91 -7.60 -3.67
CA GLU A 35 -1.45 -7.70 -3.81
C GLU A 35 -0.72 -7.02 -2.66
N VAL A 36 -1.14 -5.81 -2.31
CA VAL A 36 -0.62 -5.08 -1.14
C VAL A 36 -0.85 -5.90 0.13
N GLY A 37 -2.06 -6.47 0.30
CA GLY A 37 -2.36 -7.36 1.41
C GLY A 37 -1.46 -8.59 1.45
N ASN A 38 -1.27 -9.27 0.32
CA ASN A 38 -0.43 -10.46 0.25
C ASN A 38 1.02 -10.16 0.63
N PHE A 39 1.57 -9.04 0.16
CA PHE A 39 2.93 -8.60 0.49
C PHE A 39 3.08 -8.25 1.97
N PHE A 40 2.17 -7.45 2.52
CA PHE A 40 2.20 -7.06 3.94
C PHE A 40 1.69 -8.17 4.89
N LYS A 41 1.40 -9.37 4.37
CA LYS A 41 0.77 -10.48 5.11
C LYS A 41 -0.48 -10.04 5.86
N LEU A 42 -1.29 -9.22 5.19
CA LEU A 42 -2.54 -8.67 5.68
C LEU A 42 -3.72 -9.16 4.86
N HIS A 43 -4.81 -9.41 5.57
CA HIS A 43 -6.08 -9.65 4.91
C HIS A 43 -6.55 -8.38 4.17
N TYR A 44 -7.09 -8.53 2.96
CA TYR A 44 -7.54 -7.41 2.11
C TYR A 44 -8.51 -6.45 2.84
N SER A 45 -9.34 -6.98 3.75
CA SER A 45 -10.26 -6.17 4.56
C SER A 45 -9.53 -5.19 5.48
N ARG A 46 -8.35 -5.56 6.00
CA ARG A 46 -7.54 -4.66 6.84
C ARG A 46 -6.89 -3.58 5.98
N VAL A 47 -6.38 -3.96 4.82
CA VAL A 47 -5.81 -3.02 3.83
C VAL A 47 -6.85 -1.98 3.43
N SER A 48 -8.08 -2.41 3.12
CA SER A 48 -9.17 -1.49 2.78
C SER A 48 -9.50 -0.51 3.91
N LYS A 49 -9.51 -0.97 5.18
CA LYS A 49 -9.73 -0.11 6.35
C LYS A 49 -8.60 0.91 6.52
N ILE A 50 -7.35 0.49 6.30
CA ILE A 50 -6.17 1.37 6.36
C ILE A 50 -6.30 2.48 5.32
N VAL A 51 -6.49 2.12 4.04
CA VAL A 51 -6.65 3.08 2.94
C VAL A 51 -7.82 4.04 3.18
N ALA A 52 -8.95 3.52 3.69
CA ALA A 52 -10.11 4.36 4.02
C ALA A 52 -9.80 5.36 5.16
N LYS A 53 -9.07 4.92 6.19
CA LYS A 53 -8.68 5.76 7.32
C LYS A 53 -7.67 6.85 6.93
N SER A 54 -6.77 6.56 6.00
CA SER A 54 -5.77 7.53 5.53
C SER A 54 -6.35 8.68 4.69
N LYS A 55 -7.64 8.63 4.34
CA LYS A 55 -8.31 9.65 3.51
C LYS A 55 -9.03 10.73 4.33
N THR A 56 -8.95 10.65 5.67
CA THR A 56 -9.58 11.55 6.65
C THR A 56 -8.59 12.57 7.19
#